data_AF-A0A8R2HBQ8-F1
#
_entry.id   AF-A0A8R2HBQ8-F1
#
_cell.length_a   1.000
_cell.length_b   1.000
_cell.length_c   1.000
_cell.angle_alpha   90.00
_cell.angle_beta   90.00
_cell.angle_gamma   90.00
#
_symmetry.space_group_name_H-M   'P 1'
#
loop_
_entity.id
_entity.type
_entity.pdbx_description
1 polymer ?
#
loop_
_entity_poly.entity_id
_entity_poly.type
_entity_poly.pdbx_seq_one_letter_code
_entity_poly.pdbx_strand_id
1 'polypeptide(L)'
;MEELQEEKFTLFLSSEPGVKKHQSIVEQLHANKTIGFRCDSLLTIITMLSTSDLVGFLPEFLFEKYKDVLRLKKINIPYTLPITELFMIYNRSALNSSVFSAFIEKITEK
;
A
#
# COMPACT_ATOMS: atom_id res chain seq x y z
N MET A 1 -20.20 10.86 1.38
CA MET A 1 -19.18 11.13 2.42
C MET A 1 -19.68 10.76 3.81
N GLU A 2 -20.96 11.02 4.13
CA GLU A 2 -21.60 10.54 5.37
C GLU A 2 -21.64 9.01 5.45
N GLU A 3 -21.99 8.32 4.35
CA GLU A 3 -22.01 6.83 4.29
C GLU A 3 -20.64 6.19 4.60
N LEU A 4 -19.54 6.81 4.14
CA LEU A 4 -18.17 6.37 4.44
C LEU A 4 -17.79 6.48 5.92
N GLN A 5 -18.56 7.17 6.76
CA GLN A 5 -18.32 7.26 8.20
C GLN A 5 -18.79 6.02 8.96
N GLU A 6 -19.83 5.35 8.48
CA GLU A 6 -20.35 4.10 9.04
C GLU A 6 -19.54 2.88 8.60
N GLU A 7 -18.76 3.02 7.52
CA GLU A 7 -17.95 1.93 6.98
C GLU A 7 -16.83 1.48 7.91
N LYS A 8 -16.53 0.19 7.84
CA LYS A 8 -15.41 -0.42 8.55
C LYS A 8 -14.19 -0.48 7.64
N PHE A 9 -13.03 -0.12 8.19
CA PHE A 9 -11.79 0.00 7.43
C PHE A 9 -10.81 -1.13 7.69
N THR A 10 -10.02 -1.46 6.68
CA THR A 10 -8.81 -2.28 6.81
C THR A 10 -7.62 -1.41 7.22
N LEU A 11 -6.71 -1.95 8.04
CA LEU A 11 -5.47 -1.29 8.43
C LEU A 11 -4.25 -2.19 8.17
N PHE A 12 -3.29 -1.70 7.38
CA PHE A 12 -2.02 -2.39 7.16
C PHE A 12 -1.04 -2.08 8.31
N LEU A 13 -0.48 -3.13 8.92
CA LEU A 13 0.48 -3.06 10.02
C LEU A 13 1.90 -3.30 9.51
N SER A 14 2.87 -2.60 10.09
CA SER A 14 4.28 -2.70 9.71
C SER A 14 5.15 -2.05 10.75
N SER A 15 6.28 -2.67 11.05
CA SER A 15 7.34 -2.09 11.87
C SER A 15 8.28 -1.18 11.09
N GLU A 16 8.21 -1.19 9.75
CA GLU A 16 9.12 -0.44 8.89
C GLU A 16 8.95 1.07 9.04
N PRO A 17 10.03 1.83 9.30
CA PRO A 17 9.93 3.28 9.53
C PRO A 17 9.23 4.04 8.39
N GLY A 18 9.49 3.65 7.13
CA GLY A 18 8.86 4.25 5.95
C GLY A 18 7.34 4.03 5.90
N VAL A 19 6.87 2.90 6.45
CA VAL A 19 5.44 2.59 6.53
C VAL A 19 4.80 3.24 7.76
N LYS A 20 5.53 3.37 8.88
CA LYS A 20 5.00 4.02 10.09
C LYS A 20 4.56 5.46 9.86
N LYS A 21 5.29 6.23 9.05
CA LYS A 21 4.89 7.59 8.67
C LYS A 21 3.55 7.59 7.92
N HIS A 22 3.39 6.64 7.00
CA HIS A 22 2.14 6.45 6.26
C HIS A 22 1.01 6.02 7.21
N GLN A 23 1.26 5.07 8.11
CA GLN A 23 0.32 4.64 9.14
C GLN A 23 -0.14 5.78 10.02
N SER A 24 0.75 6.64 10.52
CA SER A 24 0.34 7.77 11.35
C SER A 24 -0.55 8.75 10.61
N ILE A 25 -0.31 8.99 9.31
CA ILE A 25 -1.18 9.85 8.49
C ILE A 25 -2.52 9.17 8.23
N VAL A 26 -2.50 7.87 7.91
CA VAL A 26 -3.71 7.06 7.74
C VAL A 26 -4.52 7.01 9.03
N GLU A 27 -3.88 6.83 10.18
CA GLU A 27 -4.51 6.85 11.51
C GLU A 27 -5.12 8.20 11.82
N GLN A 28 -4.49 9.32 11.42
CA GLN A 28 -5.10 10.65 11.52
C GLN A 28 -6.33 10.79 10.61
N LEU A 29 -6.25 10.30 9.36
CA LEU A 29 -7.40 10.24 8.45
C LEU A 29 -8.50 9.30 8.96
N HIS A 30 -8.12 8.29 9.76
CA HIS A 30 -8.97 7.28 10.37
C HIS A 30 -9.36 7.61 11.82
N ALA A 31 -9.02 8.79 12.35
CA ALA A 31 -9.24 9.10 13.77
C ALA A 31 -10.70 8.94 14.21
N ASN A 32 -11.63 9.08 13.26
CA ASN A 32 -13.07 8.90 13.45
C ASN A 32 -13.64 7.70 12.67
N LYS A 33 -12.83 6.69 12.33
CA LYS A 33 -13.23 5.52 11.52
C LYS A 33 -13.12 4.22 12.32
N THR A 34 -14.04 3.29 12.10
CA THR A 34 -14.02 1.98 12.75
C THR A 34 -13.08 1.03 12.00
N ILE A 35 -12.09 0.44 12.67
CA ILE A 35 -11.21 -0.57 12.06
C ILE A 35 -11.83 -1.97 12.20
N GLY A 36 -12.26 -2.55 11.07
CA GLY A 36 -12.86 -3.88 11.00
C GLY A 36 -11.85 -5.02 10.84
N PHE A 37 -10.69 -4.75 10.25
CA PHE A 37 -9.66 -5.76 9.98
C PHE A 37 -8.25 -5.14 9.98
N ARG A 38 -7.26 -5.87 10.48
CA ARG A 38 -5.86 -5.42 10.49
C ARG A 38 -4.89 -6.59 10.29
N CYS A 39 -3.86 -6.40 9.48
CA CYS A 39 -2.79 -7.38 9.29
C CYS A 39 -1.54 -6.75 8.67
N ASP A 40 -0.44 -7.49 8.65
CA ASP A 40 0.87 -7.09 8.11
C ASP A 40 1.16 -7.61 6.69
N SER A 41 0.13 -8.06 5.97
CA SER A 41 0.22 -8.53 4.58
C SER A 41 -0.67 -7.71 3.66
N LEU A 42 -0.07 -7.02 2.69
CA LEU A 42 -0.83 -6.29 1.66
C LEU A 42 -1.70 -7.22 0.81
N LEU A 43 -1.26 -8.46 0.55
CA LEU A 43 -2.06 -9.43 -0.20
C LEU A 43 -3.32 -9.84 0.56
N THR A 44 -3.20 -9.97 1.89
CA THR A 44 -4.34 -10.29 2.75
C THR A 44 -5.30 -9.10 2.83
N ILE A 45 -4.78 -7.87 2.94
CA ILE A 45 -5.60 -6.64 2.85
C ILE A 45 -6.37 -6.61 1.52
N ILE A 46 -5.69 -6.80 0.39
CA ILE A 46 -6.33 -6.80 -0.94
C ILE A 46 -7.44 -7.85 -1.03
N THR A 47 -7.19 -9.06 -0.52
CA THR A 47 -8.19 -10.13 -0.49
C THR A 47 -9.41 -9.70 0.31
N MET A 48 -9.19 -9.13 1.50
CA MET A 48 -10.25 -8.64 2.36
C MET A 48 -11.10 -7.55 1.68
N LEU A 49 -10.47 -6.62 0.96
CA LEU A 49 -11.16 -5.58 0.17
C LEU A 49 -11.98 -6.16 -1.00
N SER A 50 -11.61 -7.33 -1.50
CA SER A 50 -12.31 -8.00 -2.60
C SER A 50 -13.49 -8.84 -2.12
N THR A 51 -13.41 -9.40 -0.91
CA THR A 51 -14.38 -10.38 -0.39
C THR A 51 -15.25 -9.87 0.76
N SER A 52 -15.23 -8.57 1.04
CA SER A 52 -16.08 -7.95 2.06
C SER A 52 -16.46 -6.53 1.68
N ASP A 53 -17.29 -5.93 2.52
CA ASP A 53 -17.69 -4.52 2.39
C ASP A 53 -16.68 -3.57 3.06
N LEU A 54 -15.50 -4.06 3.48
CA LEU A 54 -14.49 -3.22 4.10
C LEU A 54 -13.85 -2.27 3.09
N VAL A 55 -13.53 -1.05 3.55
CA VAL A 55 -12.82 -0.04 2.78
C VAL A 55 -11.37 0.08 3.25
N GLY A 56 -10.44 0.43 2.37
CA GLY A 56 -9.04 0.54 2.78
C GLY A 56 -8.16 1.25 1.77
N PHE A 57 -6.94 1.53 2.21
CA PHE A 57 -5.90 2.09 1.36
C PHE A 57 -5.04 1.00 0.72
N LEU A 58 -4.71 1.21 -0.55
CA LEU A 58 -3.86 0.31 -1.30
C LEU A 58 -2.87 1.12 -2.16
N PRO A 59 -1.59 0.71 -2.24
CA PRO A 59 -0.65 1.29 -3.20
C PRO A 59 -1.20 1.18 -4.62
N GLU A 60 -1.08 2.28 -5.39
CA GLU A 60 -1.71 2.38 -6.72
C GLU A 60 -1.24 1.28 -7.68
N PHE A 61 0.03 0.91 -7.65
CA PHE A 61 0.56 -0.18 -8.49
C PHE A 61 -0.09 -1.55 -8.19
N LEU A 62 -0.50 -1.80 -6.93
CA LEU A 62 -1.21 -3.02 -6.56
C LEU A 62 -2.68 -2.96 -6.98
N PHE A 63 -3.33 -1.80 -6.81
CA PHE A 63 -4.69 -1.60 -7.31
C PHE A 63 -4.76 -1.85 -8.82
N GLU A 64 -3.89 -1.19 -9.59
CA GLU A 64 -3.87 -1.33 -11.05
C GLU A 64 -3.60 -2.75 -11.50
N LYS A 65 -2.75 -3.50 -10.78
CA LYS A 65 -2.44 -4.89 -11.08
C LYS A 65 -3.61 -5.85 -10.85
N TYR A 66 -4.46 -5.59 -9.84
CA TYR A 66 -5.46 -6.57 -9.38
C TYR A 66 -6.92 -6.12 -9.54
N LYS A 67 -7.19 -4.86 -9.90
CA LYS A 67 -8.56 -4.30 -9.92
C LYS A 67 -9.54 -5.12 -10.76
N ASP A 68 -9.13 -5.64 -11.91
CA ASP A 68 -10.03 -6.37 -12.80
C ASP A 68 -10.32 -7.79 -12.28
N VAL A 69 -9.28 -8.49 -11.81
CA VAL A 69 -9.39 -9.87 -11.32
C VAL A 69 -10.16 -9.93 -10.01
N LEU A 70 -9.93 -8.95 -9.13
CA LEU A 70 -10.51 -8.89 -7.79
C LEU A 70 -11.72 -7.94 -7.70
N ARG A 71 -12.12 -7.35 -8.84
CA ARG A 71 -13.25 -6.41 -8.96
C ARG A 71 -13.17 -5.24 -7.96
N LEU A 72 -11.97 -4.76 -7.69
CA LEU A 72 -11.73 -3.65 -6.76
C LEU A 72 -12.25 -2.35 -7.37
N LYS A 73 -12.82 -1.49 -6.52
CA LYS A 73 -13.29 -0.16 -6.92
C LYS A 73 -12.47 0.91 -6.21
N LYS A 74 -12.11 1.96 -6.96
CA LYS A 74 -11.45 3.15 -6.39
C LYS A 74 -12.51 4.12 -5.90
N ILE A 75 -12.32 4.64 -4.69
CA ILE A 75 -13.17 5.69 -4.12
C ILE A 75 -12.43 7.02 -4.31
N ASN A 76 -13.11 8.00 -4.89
CA ASN A 76 -12.56 9.34 -5.04
C ASN A 76 -12.61 10.07 -3.69
N ILE A 77 -11.46 10.56 -3.25
CA ILE A 77 -11.29 11.32 -2.01
C ILE A 77 -10.91 12.77 -2.32
N PRO A 78 -11.38 13.76 -1.54
CA PRO A 78 -11.14 15.18 -1.81
C PRO A 78 -9.73 15.67 -1.37
N TYR A 79 -8.84 14.75 -1.00
CA TYR A 79 -7.49 15.02 -0.52
C TYR A 79 -6.50 14.03 -1.13
N THR A 80 -5.23 14.41 -1.14
CA THR A 80 -4.14 13.54 -1.61
C THR A 80 -3.65 12.64 -0.49
N LEU A 81 -3.33 11.39 -0.84
CA LEU A 81 -2.65 10.48 0.08
C LEU A 81 -1.15 10.77 0.10
N PRO A 82 -0.47 10.53 1.22
CA PRO A 82 0.98 10.67 1.29
C PRO A 82 1.66 9.67 0.34
N ILE A 83 2.63 10.16 -0.43
CA ILE A 83 3.46 9.34 -1.31
C ILE A 83 4.45 8.56 -0.44
N THR A 84 4.65 7.28 -0.76
CA THR A 84 5.65 6.42 -0.13
C THR A 84 6.78 6.15 -1.11
N GLU A 85 8.01 6.43 -0.68
CA GLU A 85 9.21 6.14 -1.47
C GLU A 85 9.63 4.69 -1.26
N LEU A 86 9.87 3.98 -2.37
CA LEU A 86 10.38 2.61 -2.36
C LEU A 86 11.87 2.65 -2.72
N PHE A 87 12.71 2.17 -1.81
CA PHE A 87 14.15 2.14 -2.01
C PHE A 87 14.63 0.72 -2.29
N MET A 88 15.55 0.59 -3.25
CA MET A 88 16.30 -0.64 -3.45
C MET A 88 17.59 -0.58 -2.63
N ILE A 89 17.76 -1.54 -1.71
CA ILE A 89 18.96 -1.63 -0.87
C ILE A 89 19.77 -2.84 -1.31
N TYR A 90 21.04 -2.62 -1.61
CA TYR A 90 21.99 -3.68 -1.95
C TYR A 90 23.38 -3.36 -1.41
N ASN A 91 24.19 -4.39 -1.24
CA ASN A 91 25.58 -4.20 -0.84
C ASN A 91 26.37 -3.59 -1.99
N ARG A 92 27.15 -2.54 -1.72
CA ARG A 92 28.03 -1.92 -2.72
C ARG A 92 29.00 -2.94 -3.36
N SER A 93 29.49 -3.93 -2.61
CA SER A 93 30.38 -4.96 -3.17
C SER A 93 29.71 -5.85 -4.22
N ALA A 94 28.37 -5.96 -4.20
CA ALA A 94 27.62 -6.72 -5.21
C ALA A 94 27.74 -6.09 -6.60
N LEU A 95 28.00 -4.78 -6.70
CA LEU A 95 28.22 -4.09 -7.97
C LEU A 95 29.53 -4.49 -8.68
N ASN A 96 30.42 -5.22 -8.00
CA ASN A 96 31.61 -5.79 -8.66
C ASN A 96 31.24 -6.97 -9.58
N SER A 97 30.04 -7.54 -9.43
CA SER A 97 29.51 -8.56 -10.32
C SER A 97 28.88 -7.90 -11.54
N SER A 98 29.42 -8.18 -12.73
CA SER A 98 28.87 -7.69 -13.99
C SER A 98 27.41 -8.09 -14.21
N VAL A 99 27.03 -9.28 -13.75
CA VAL A 99 25.65 -9.78 -13.83
C VAL A 99 24.72 -8.96 -12.92
N PHE A 100 25.15 -8.67 -11.70
CA PHE A 100 24.33 -7.89 -10.76
C PHE A 100 24.21 -6.43 -11.18
N SER A 101 25.30 -5.81 -11.64
CA SER A 101 25.27 -4.42 -12.13
C SER A 101 24.34 -4.27 -13.33
N ALA A 102 24.42 -5.18 -14.31
CA ALA A 102 23.51 -5.18 -15.45
C ALA A 102 22.03 -5.38 -15.03
N PHE A 103 21.77 -6.12 -13.95
CA PHE A 103 20.42 -6.25 -13.39
C PHE A 103 19.92 -4.95 -12.77
N ILE A 104 20.75 -4.26 -11.97
CA ILE A 104 20.39 -2.98 -11.35
C ILE A 104 20.15 -1.89 -12.40
N GLU A 105 20.99 -1.82 -13.44
CA GLU A 105 20.82 -0.89 -14.57
C GLU A 105 19.46 -1.09 -15.25
N LYS A 106 19.11 -2.34 -15.59
CA LYS A 106 17.81 -2.67 -16.20
C LYS A 106 16.60 -2.31 -15.35
N ILE A 107 16.72 -2.33 -14.03
CA ILE A 107 15.61 -1.94 -13.14
C ILE A 107 15.50 -0.42 -13.03
N THR A 108 16.63 0.28 -13.13
CA THR A 108 16.72 1.74 -12.96
C THR A 108 16.41 2.51 -14.24
N GLU A 109 16.58 1.89 -15.42
CA GLU A 109 16.24 2.47 -16.73
C GLU A 109 14.73 2.56 -17.04
N LYS A 110 13.86 2.18 -16.09
CA LYS A 110 12.40 2.32 -16.19
C LYS A 110 11.90 3.62 -15.59
#